data_AF-S7U2M1-F1
#
_entry.id   AF-S7U2M1-F1
#
_cell.length_a   1.000
_cell.length_b   1.000
_cell.length_c   1.000
_cell.angle_alpha   90.00
_cell.angle_beta   90.00
_cell.angle_gamma   90.00
#
_symmetry.space_group_name_H-M   'P 1'
#
loop_
_entity.id
_entity.type
_entity.pdbx_description
1 polymer ?
#
loop_
_entity_poly.entity_id
_entity_poly.type
_entity_poly.pdbx_seq_one_letter_code
_entity_poly.pdbx_strand_id
1 'polypeptide(L)'
;MGRFFLIVFHPTYPRLILYAITIAIAYPLLLVPYSSLTFDVIGKSWKSAEARVEYIVVRELFLNAGRVASIFAFLTAVALFGEEAGIRVLMFVCGAGHLVIYWFVRRIRFTDGHPEHGRRERLLLRPKLAGERGRSPV
;
A
#
# COMPACT_ATOMS: atom_id res chain seq x y z
N MET A 1 -0.25 6.60 -32.73
CA MET A 1 -0.42 5.80 -31.49
C MET A 1 0.54 6.27 -30.39
N GLY A 2 0.35 7.47 -29.81
CA GLY A 2 1.33 7.99 -28.82
C GLY A 2 0.87 9.22 -28.04
N ARG A 3 -0.39 9.26 -27.58
CA ARG A 3 -0.98 10.46 -26.95
C ARG A 3 -1.02 10.46 -25.42
N PHE A 4 -0.78 9.31 -24.77
CA PHE A 4 -0.87 9.22 -23.30
C PHE A 4 0.37 9.73 -22.56
N PHE A 5 1.52 9.86 -23.24
CA PHE A 5 2.77 10.35 -22.65
C PHE A 5 2.87 11.89 -22.50
N LEU A 6 1.82 12.63 -22.89
CA LEU A 6 1.88 14.09 -23.10
C LEU A 6 0.99 14.91 -22.14
N ILE A 7 0.55 14.34 -21.00
CA ILE A 7 -0.13 15.13 -19.96
C ILE A 7 0.84 16.10 -19.29
N VAL A 8 2.09 15.69 -19.09
CA VAL A 8 3.13 16.49 -18.41
C VAL A 8 3.59 17.67 -19.26
N PHE A 9 3.69 17.51 -20.58
CA PHE A 9 4.23 18.54 -21.48
C PHE A 9 3.16 19.50 -22.03
N HIS A 10 1.90 19.07 -22.13
CA HIS A 10 0.81 19.94 -22.61
C HIS A 10 -0.50 19.63 -21.88
N PRO A 11 -0.70 20.14 -20.65
CA PRO A 11 -1.91 19.94 -19.90
C PRO A 11 -3.07 20.70 -20.56
N THR A 12 -3.98 19.99 -21.22
CA THR A 12 -5.25 20.55 -21.71
C THR A 12 -6.35 20.20 -20.72
N TYR A 13 -7.36 21.07 -20.56
CA TYR A 13 -8.46 20.87 -19.62
C TYR A 13 -9.07 19.45 -19.65
N PRO A 14 -9.43 18.84 -20.80
CA PRO A 14 -9.98 17.48 -20.83
C PRO A 14 -9.00 16.41 -20.33
N ARG A 15 -7.68 16.61 -20.53
CA ARG A 15 -6.64 15.66 -20.07
C ARG A 15 -6.47 15.72 -18.55
N LEU A 16 -6.59 16.92 -17.96
CA LEU A 16 -6.55 17.10 -16.52
C LEU A 16 -7.76 16.44 -15.84
N ILE A 17 -8.95 16.54 -16.44
CA ILE A 17 -10.16 15.86 -15.95
C ILE A 17 -9.98 14.33 -16.00
N LEU A 18 -9.50 13.79 -17.13
CA LEU A 18 -9.25 12.35 -17.25
C LEU A 18 -8.22 11.85 -16.22
N TYR A 19 -7.16 12.63 -15.99
CA TYR A 19 -6.15 12.35 -14.97
C TYR A 19 -6.74 12.34 -13.55
N ALA A 20 -7.56 13.34 -13.22
CA ALA A 20 -8.22 13.42 -11.92
C ALA A 20 -9.16 12.24 -11.66
N ILE A 21 -9.97 11.84 -12.66
CA ILE A 21 -10.84 10.65 -12.57
C ILE A 21 -10.01 9.39 -12.33
N THR A 22 -8.90 9.25 -13.05
CA THR A 22 -7.99 8.10 -12.91
C THR A 22 -7.43 8.00 -11.50
N ILE A 23 -6.93 9.11 -10.95
CA ILE A 23 -6.41 9.14 -9.57
C ILE A 23 -7.54 8.87 -8.57
N ALA A 24 -8.73 9.43 -8.77
CA ALA A 24 -9.85 9.24 -7.85
C ALA A 24 -10.23 7.75 -7.71
N ILE A 25 -10.15 6.98 -8.80
CA ILE A 25 -10.39 5.53 -8.78
C ILE A 25 -9.19 4.77 -8.20
N ALA A 26 -7.97 5.15 -8.59
CA ALA A 26 -6.75 4.46 -8.16
C ALA A 26 -6.44 4.67 -6.66
N TYR A 27 -6.76 5.84 -6.11
CA TYR A 27 -6.36 6.24 -4.77
C TYR A 27 -6.95 5.35 -3.66
N PRO A 28 -8.26 5.03 -3.63
CA PRO A 28 -8.80 4.04 -2.69
C PRO A 28 -8.18 2.65 -2.84
N LEU A 29 -7.95 2.22 -4.08
CA LEU A 29 -7.37 0.90 -4.38
C LEU A 29 -5.97 0.73 -3.80
N LEU A 30 -5.17 1.81 -3.76
CA LEU A 30 -3.81 1.80 -3.20
C LEU A 30 -3.80 2.11 -1.70
N LEU A 31 -4.61 3.06 -1.25
CA LEU A 31 -4.59 3.53 0.13
C LEU A 31 -5.05 2.45 1.11
N VAL A 32 -6.09 1.69 0.77
CA VAL A 32 -6.64 0.62 1.63
C VAL A 32 -5.58 -0.46 1.94
N PRO A 33 -4.96 -1.13 0.96
CA PRO A 33 -3.95 -2.16 1.24
C PRO A 33 -2.70 -1.57 1.88
N TYR A 34 -2.29 -0.35 1.50
CA TYR A 34 -1.10 0.30 2.10
C TYR A 34 -1.30 0.60 3.59
N SER A 35 -2.49 1.08 3.95
CA SER A 35 -2.85 1.32 5.35
C SER A 35 -2.91 0.01 6.14
N SER A 36 -3.55 -1.03 5.57
CA SER A 36 -3.62 -2.37 6.18
C SER A 36 -2.23 -2.97 6.41
N LEU A 37 -1.37 -2.96 5.39
CA LEU A 37 0.02 -3.43 5.48
C LEU A 37 0.80 -2.72 6.59
N THR A 38 0.61 -1.40 6.72
CA THR A 38 1.26 -0.63 7.78
C THR A 38 0.79 -1.09 9.15
N PHE A 39 -0.52 -1.34 9.32
CA PHE A 39 -1.05 -1.87 10.57
C PHE A 39 -0.63 -3.33 10.83
N ASP A 40 -0.49 -4.16 9.79
CA ASP A 40 0.02 -5.53 9.90
C ASP A 40 1.49 -5.56 10.34
N VAL A 41 2.30 -4.62 9.83
CA VAL A 41 3.71 -4.46 10.25
C VAL A 41 3.80 -3.98 11.70
N ILE A 42 2.96 -3.02 12.11
CA ILE A 42 2.88 -2.60 13.51
C ILE A 42 2.46 -3.78 14.40
N GLY A 43 1.48 -4.56 13.94
CA GLY A 43 0.95 -5.75 14.60
C GLY A 43 1.99 -6.85 14.85
N LYS A 44 2.97 -7.00 13.94
CA LYS A 44 4.05 -8.00 14.02
C LYS A 44 5.32 -7.49 14.74
N SER A 45 5.36 -6.23 15.18
CA SER A 45 6.52 -5.64 15.84
C SER A 45 6.77 -6.25 17.24
N TRP A 46 8.04 -6.27 17.68
CA TRP A 46 8.53 -6.98 18.88
C TRP A 46 7.75 -6.69 20.17
N LYS A 47 7.20 -5.47 20.32
CA LYS A 47 6.40 -5.02 21.48
C LYS A 47 4.98 -4.57 21.09
N SER A 48 4.42 -5.16 20.03
CA SER A 48 3.15 -4.75 19.42
C SER A 48 1.97 -4.60 20.40
N ALA A 49 1.88 -5.44 21.44
CA ALA A 49 0.80 -5.35 22.43
C ALA A 49 0.95 -4.19 23.44
N GLU A 50 2.19 -3.86 23.83
CA GLU A 50 2.48 -2.89 24.89
C GLU A 50 2.67 -1.48 24.31
N ALA A 51 3.28 -1.36 23.13
CA ALA A 51 3.65 -0.09 22.49
C ALA A 51 2.78 0.28 21.26
N ARG A 52 1.61 -0.35 21.08
CA ARG A 52 0.73 -0.13 19.90
C ARG A 52 0.41 1.35 19.65
N VAL A 53 0.14 2.08 20.73
CA VAL A 53 -0.19 3.51 20.69
C VAL A 53 1.00 4.32 20.18
N GLU A 54 2.21 4.04 20.66
CA GLU A 54 3.44 4.72 20.26
C GLU A 54 3.71 4.54 18.76
N TYR A 55 3.54 3.33 18.23
CA TYR A 55 3.70 3.08 16.79
C TYR A 55 2.68 3.83 15.93
N ILE A 56 1.42 3.92 16.38
CA ILE A 56 0.39 4.69 15.66
C ILE A 56 0.74 6.19 15.68
N VAL A 57 1.18 6.71 16.82
CA VAL A 57 1.59 8.12 16.95
C VAL A 57 2.78 8.43 16.03
N VAL A 58 3.80 7.56 16.01
CA VAL A 58 4.96 7.72 15.12
C VAL A 58 4.52 7.69 13.65
N ARG A 59 3.64 6.76 13.26
CA ARG A 59 3.06 6.72 11.90
C ARG A 59 2.38 8.04 11.55
N GLU A 60 1.53 8.56 12.43
CA GLU A 60 0.86 9.85 12.22
C GLU A 60 1.85 11.03 12.16
N LEU A 61 2.91 11.01 12.97
CA LEU A 61 3.96 12.02 12.92
C LEU A 61 4.66 12.03 11.55
N PHE A 62 5.03 10.86 11.03
CA PHE A 62 5.63 10.75 9.70
C PHE A 62 4.67 11.17 8.58
N LEU A 63 3.38 10.85 8.69
CA LEU A 63 2.37 11.29 7.71
C LEU A 63 2.21 12.82 7.71
N ASN A 64 2.18 13.44 8.89
CA ASN A 64 2.10 14.90 8.99
C ASN A 64 3.40 15.56 8.52
N ALA A 65 4.57 15.02 8.87
CA ALA A 65 5.85 15.48 8.37
C ALA A 65 5.91 15.40 6.83
N GLY A 66 5.39 14.33 6.23
CA GLY A 66 5.28 14.18 4.78
C GLY A 66 4.41 15.25 4.12
N ARG A 67 3.28 15.63 4.75
CA ARG A 67 2.43 16.74 4.29
C ARG A 67 3.14 18.08 4.37
N VAL A 68 3.84 18.33 5.47
CA VAL A 68 4.63 19.57 5.64
C VAL A 68 5.72 19.62 4.57
N ALA A 69 6.46 18.53 4.39
CA ALA A 69 7.51 18.42 3.38
C ALA A 69 6.97 18.60 1.94
N SER A 70 5.80 18.04 1.62
CA SER A 70 5.22 18.18 0.27
C SER A 70 4.77 19.61 -0.02
N ILE A 71 4.21 20.33 0.96
CA ILE A 71 3.87 21.74 0.83
C ILE A 71 5.13 22.57 0.62
N PHE A 72 6.18 22.35 1.43
CA PHE A 72 7.46 23.05 1.24
C PHE A 72 8.09 22.76 -0.12
N ALA A 73 8.04 21.51 -0.58
CA ALA A 73 8.52 21.14 -1.90
C ALA A 73 7.73 21.84 -3.02
N PHE A 74 6.40 21.91 -2.90
CA PHE A 74 5.54 22.65 -3.83
C PHE A 74 5.88 24.14 -3.86
N LEU A 75 5.95 24.78 -2.68
CA LEU A 75 6.27 26.21 -2.58
C LEU A 75 7.65 26.52 -3.16
N THR A 76 8.65 25.69 -2.85
CA THR A 76 10.01 25.86 -3.39
C THR A 76 10.05 25.67 -4.90
N ALA A 77 9.33 24.67 -5.43
CA ALA A 77 9.27 24.43 -6.87
C ALA A 77 8.60 25.59 -7.61
N VAL A 78 7.50 26.13 -7.10
CA VAL A 78 6.81 27.28 -7.69
C VAL A 78 7.66 28.55 -7.57
N ALA A 79 8.33 28.75 -6.43
CA ALA A 79 9.20 29.91 -6.23
C ALA A 79 10.43 29.92 -7.17
N LEU A 80 11.02 28.75 -7.46
CA LEU A 80 12.21 28.66 -8.31
C LEU A 80 11.89 28.57 -9.81
N PHE A 81 10.83 27.86 -10.19
CA PHE A 81 10.51 27.55 -11.59
C PHE A 81 9.26 28.28 -12.13
N GLY A 82 8.56 29.05 -11.29
CA GLY A 82 7.26 29.64 -11.61
C GLY A 82 6.11 28.63 -11.52
N GLU A 83 4.87 29.11 -11.57
CA GLU A 83 3.67 28.28 -11.38
C GLU A 83 3.59 27.12 -12.38
N GLU A 84 3.67 27.42 -13.69
CA GLU A 84 3.46 26.39 -14.70
C GLU A 84 4.54 25.31 -14.69
N ALA A 85 5.82 25.71 -14.65
CA ALA A 85 6.92 24.74 -14.69
C ALA A 85 7.10 24.05 -13.35
N GLY A 86 6.89 24.74 -12.22
CA GLY A 86 6.92 24.16 -10.88
C GLY A 86 5.91 23.04 -10.71
N ILE A 87 4.65 23.25 -11.14
CA ILE A 87 3.61 22.20 -11.10
C ILE A 87 3.99 21.01 -11.98
N ARG A 88 4.49 21.25 -13.21
CA ARG A 88 4.92 20.18 -14.13
C ARG A 88 6.04 19.33 -13.54
N VAL A 89 7.06 19.96 -12.95
CA VAL A 89 8.18 19.28 -12.30
C VAL A 89 7.69 18.45 -11.12
N LEU A 90 6.82 19.02 -10.27
CA LEU A 90 6.30 18.30 -9.10
C LEU A 90 5.46 17.09 -9.51
N MET A 91 4.63 17.20 -10.55
CA MET A 91 3.87 16.06 -11.09
C MET A 91 4.78 14.93 -11.57
N PHE A 92 5.93 15.26 -12.19
CA PHE A 92 6.89 14.25 -12.63
C PHE A 92 7.59 13.57 -11.45
N VAL A 93 8.09 14.34 -10.48
CA VAL A 93 8.78 13.82 -9.29
C VAL A 93 7.83 12.99 -8.42
N CYS A 94 6.62 13.48 -8.14
CA CYS A 94 5.62 12.74 -7.37
C CYS A 94 5.08 11.51 -8.14
N GLY A 95 4.95 11.62 -9.46
CA GLY A 95 4.60 10.48 -10.32
C GLY A 95 5.65 9.38 -10.27
N ALA A 96 6.93 9.74 -10.38
CA ALA A 96 8.06 8.82 -10.20
C ALA A 96 8.14 8.24 -8.78
N GLY A 97 7.66 8.98 -7.77
CA GLY A 97 7.54 8.51 -6.39
C GLY A 97 6.75 7.21 -6.24
N HIS A 98 5.77 6.94 -7.11
CA HIS A 98 5.03 5.68 -7.09
C HIS A 98 5.91 4.45 -7.44
N LEU A 99 6.94 4.64 -8.27
CA LEU A 99 7.93 3.59 -8.57
C LEU A 99 8.78 3.25 -7.35
N VAL A 100 9.10 4.26 -6.53
CA VAL A 100 9.84 4.10 -5.28
C VAL A 100 9.02 3.28 -4.30
N ILE A 101 7.72 3.60 -4.14
CA ILE A 101 6.81 2.84 -3.26
C ILE A 101 6.73 1.37 -3.68
N TYR A 102 6.59 1.09 -4.99
CA TYR A 102 6.57 -0.29 -5.50
C TYR A 102 7.84 -1.07 -5.11
N TRP A 103 9.01 -0.43 -5.16
CA TRP A 103 10.27 -1.07 -4.79
C TRP A 103 10.32 -1.48 -3.31
N PHE A 104 9.79 -0.64 -2.41
CA PHE A 104 9.71 -0.96 -0.98
C PHE A 104 8.65 -2.03 -0.66
N VAL A 105 7.46 -1.92 -1.27
CA VAL A 105 6.35 -2.86 -1.03
C VAL A 105 6.65 -4.26 -1.56
N ARG A 106 7.38 -4.39 -2.68
CA ARG A 106 7.76 -5.69 -3.27
C ARG A 106 8.53 -6.61 -2.31
N ARG A 107 9.21 -6.05 -1.30
CA ARG A 107 10.02 -6.81 -0.33
C ARG A 107 9.18 -7.40 0.80
N ILE A 108 7.92 -6.99 0.94
CA ILE A 108 6.99 -7.52 1.94
C ILE A 108 6.41 -8.82 1.38
N ARG A 109 7.18 -9.91 1.49
CA ARG A 109 6.67 -11.25 1.23
C ARG A 109 5.63 -11.55 2.31
N PHE A 110 4.36 -11.58 1.93
CA PHE A 110 3.38 -12.35 2.69
C PHE A 110 3.88 -13.79 2.62
N THR A 111 4.47 -14.28 3.72
CA THR A 111 4.67 -15.71 3.87
C THR A 111 3.27 -16.28 4.08
N ASP A 112 2.59 -16.59 2.97
CA ASP A 112 1.40 -17.42 2.97
C ASP A 112 1.87 -18.84 3.26
N GLY A 113 2.19 -19.07 4.52
CA GLY A 113 2.75 -20.29 5.03
C GLY A 113 2.02 -20.72 6.29
N HIS A 114 0.68 -20.70 6.28
CA HIS A 114 -0.09 -21.36 7.32
C HIS A 114 -0.68 -22.68 6.78
N PRO A 115 -0.05 -23.84 7.06
CA PRO A 115 -0.56 -25.15 6.70
C PRO A 115 -1.74 -25.59 7.60
N GLU A 116 -2.68 -24.69 7.91
CA GLU A 116 -3.80 -24.97 8.82
C GLU A 116 -4.93 -25.75 8.16
N HIS A 117 -5.05 -25.69 6.83
CA HIS A 117 -6.01 -26.55 6.12
C HIS A 117 -5.66 -28.03 6.29
N GLY A 118 -4.38 -28.41 6.21
CA GLY A 118 -3.95 -29.79 6.43
C GLY A 118 -4.04 -30.26 7.91
N ARG A 119 -3.91 -29.34 8.87
CA ARG A 119 -4.01 -29.65 10.31
C ARG A 119 -5.46 -29.84 10.75
N ARG A 120 -6.39 -29.00 10.27
CA ARG A 120 -7.83 -29.18 10.51
C ARG A 120 -8.35 -30.46 9.88
N GLU A 121 -7.96 -30.77 8.64
CA GLU A 121 -8.37 -32.02 7.99
C GLU A 121 -7.83 -33.25 8.74
N ARG A 122 -6.55 -33.25 9.17
CA ARG A 122 -5.99 -34.33 10.02
C ARG A 122 -6.67 -34.45 11.38
N LEU A 123 -7.04 -33.34 12.03
CA LEU A 123 -7.74 -33.34 13.32
C LEU A 123 -9.19 -33.81 13.19
N LEU A 124 -9.85 -33.54 12.06
CA LEU A 124 -11.20 -34.02 11.75
C LEU A 124 -11.21 -35.50 11.31
N LEU A 125 -10.13 -35.98 10.69
CA LEU A 125 -9.96 -37.38 10.29
C LEU A 125 -9.50 -38.28 11.46
N ARG A 126 -8.83 -37.74 12.48
CA ARG A 126 -8.38 -38.46 13.70
C ARG A 126 -9.52 -39.19 14.44
N PRO A 127 -10.68 -38.58 14.73
CA PRO A 127 -11.79 -39.29 15.36
C PRO A 127 -12.45 -40.30 14.40
N LYS A 128 -12.49 -40.02 13.08
CA LYS A 128 -13.10 -40.91 12.08
C LYS A 128 -12.32 -42.22 11.88
N LEU A 129 -10.98 -42.14 11.86
CA LEU A 129 -10.07 -43.30 11.74
C LEU A 129 -9.93 -44.11 13.06
N ALA A 130 -10.32 -43.53 14.20
CA ALA A 130 -10.40 -44.25 15.47
C ALA A 130 -11.70 -45.07 15.56
N GLY A 131 -12.80 -44.56 15.00
CA GLY A 131 -14.09 -45.25 14.94
C GLY A 131 -14.16 -46.40 13.93
N GLU A 132 -13.45 -46.32 12.80
CA GLU A 132 -13.49 -47.38 11.77
C GLU A 132 -12.61 -48.60 12.07
N ARG A 133 -11.56 -48.46 12.90
CA ARG A 133 -10.74 -49.62 13.34
C ARG A 133 -11.45 -50.53 14.35
N GLY A 134 -12.56 -50.09 14.93
CA GLY A 134 -13.42 -50.89 15.81
C GLY A 134 -14.55 -51.63 15.08
N ARG A 135 -14.68 -51.48 13.76
CA ARG A 135 -15.68 -52.16 12.95
C ARG A 135 -15.00 -52.85 11.76
N SER A 136 -14.12 -53.81 12.07
CA SER A 136 -13.83 -54.85 11.09
C SER A 136 -15.02 -55.82 11.09
N PRO A 137 -15.65 -56.10 9.94
CA PRO A 137 -16.59 -57.19 9.86
C PRO A 137 -15.79 -58.50 10.00
N VAL A 138 -16.22 -59.33 10.94
CA VAL A 138 -16.04 -60.78 10.86
C VAL A 138 -16.95 -61.32 9.77
#